data_AF-A0A067FE12-F1
#
_entry.id   AF-A0A067FE12-F1
#
_cell.length_a   1.000
_cell.length_b   1.000
_cell.length_c   1.000
_cell.angle_alpha   90.00
_cell.angle_beta   90.00
_cell.angle_gamma   90.00
#
_symmetry.space_group_name_H-M   'P 1'
#
loop_
_entity.id
_entity.type
_entity.pdbx_description
1 polymer ?
#
loop_
_entity_poly.entity_id
_entity_poly.type
_entity_poly.pdbx_seq_one_letter_code
_entity_poly.pdbx_strand_id
1 'polypeptide(L)'
;MGKGLIPADLDTWKQRRRVIAPGFHALYLEAMVNMFADCSERTIMKFEKLLEGEDSRGGNSIELDLEAEFSSLALDIIGLGVFNYDFGSVTKESPVIKAVYGTLFEAEHRSTFYIPYWKIPLARWIVPRQRKFQNDLKIINDCLDGLIRNAKETRQETDVEKLQSRDYSNLKDASLLRFLVDMRGADVDDRQLRDDLMTMLIAGHETTAAVLTWAVFLLAQNPSKVKKAQAEVDSVLGQKKPTFESLKKLE
;
A
#
# COMPACT_ATOMS: atom_id res chain seq x y z
N MET A 1 2.82 -17.58 4.57
CA MET A 1 3.65 -16.69 3.75
C MET A 1 4.32 -17.53 2.68
N GLY A 2 4.16 -17.12 1.42
CA GLY A 2 4.78 -17.80 0.28
C GLY A 2 6.23 -17.39 0.07
N LYS A 3 6.77 -17.63 -1.13
CA LYS A 3 8.16 -17.29 -1.50
C LYS A 3 8.22 -15.98 -2.29
N GLY A 4 7.58 -14.93 -1.76
CA GLY A 4 7.67 -13.59 -2.36
C GLY A 4 9.05 -12.95 -2.11
N LEU A 5 9.27 -11.76 -2.67
CA LEU A 5 10.58 -11.08 -2.66
C LEU A 5 11.30 -11.04 -1.29
N ILE A 6 10.61 -10.75 -0.19
CA ILE A 6 11.25 -10.57 1.12
C ILE A 6 11.74 -11.91 1.71
N PRO A 7 10.91 -12.97 1.80
CA PRO A 7 11.33 -14.26 2.34
C PRO A 7 12.01 -15.21 1.33
N ALA A 8 12.16 -14.82 0.06
CA ALA A 8 12.74 -15.66 -0.99
C ALA A 8 14.24 -15.95 -0.77
N ASP A 9 14.69 -17.13 -1.22
CA ASP A 9 16.11 -17.43 -1.37
C ASP A 9 16.77 -16.52 -2.42
N LEU A 10 18.11 -16.43 -2.38
CA LEU A 10 18.87 -15.48 -3.20
C LEU A 10 18.61 -15.63 -4.71
N ASP A 11 18.50 -16.86 -5.21
CA ASP A 11 18.33 -17.12 -6.63
C ASP A 11 16.91 -16.76 -7.09
N THR A 12 15.90 -17.15 -6.30
CA THR A 12 14.52 -16.73 -6.51
C THR A 12 14.41 -15.20 -6.47
N TRP A 13 14.98 -14.56 -5.44
CA TRP A 13 14.97 -13.10 -5.31
C TRP A 13 15.62 -12.39 -6.49
N LYS A 14 16.78 -12.86 -6.97
CA LYS A 14 17.48 -12.27 -8.12
C LYS A 14 16.60 -12.28 -9.37
N GLN A 15 15.94 -13.40 -9.63
CA GLN A 15 15.04 -13.55 -10.77
C GLN A 15 13.80 -12.66 -10.63
N ARG A 16 13.13 -12.71 -9.47
CA ARG A 16 11.90 -11.92 -9.23
C ARG A 16 12.17 -10.41 -9.22
N ARG A 17 13.26 -9.97 -8.59
CA ARG A 17 13.65 -8.55 -8.55
C ARG A 17 13.92 -8.00 -9.95
N ARG A 18 14.54 -8.79 -10.84
CA ARG A 18 14.79 -8.37 -12.23
C ARG A 18 13.49 -8.17 -13.01
N VAL A 19 12.44 -8.92 -12.70
CA VAL A 19 11.11 -8.80 -13.31
C VAL A 19 10.34 -7.60 -12.76
N ILE A 20 10.40 -7.38 -11.44
CA ILE A 20 9.56 -6.38 -10.76
C ILE A 20 10.16 -4.97 -10.82
N ALA A 21 11.48 -4.83 -10.68
CA ALA A 21 12.14 -3.53 -10.60
C ALA A 21 11.85 -2.59 -11.81
N PRO A 22 11.79 -3.07 -13.07
CA PRO A 22 11.44 -2.22 -14.22
C PRO A 22 10.06 -1.56 -14.14
N GLY A 23 9.14 -2.10 -13.33
CA GLY A 23 7.82 -1.52 -13.12
C GLY A 23 7.85 -0.19 -12.37
N PHE A 24 8.86 0.04 -11.54
CA PHE A 24 9.06 1.29 -10.79
C PHE A 24 9.88 2.33 -11.58
N HIS A 25 9.49 2.57 -12.83
CA HIS A 25 10.13 3.55 -13.71
C HIS A 25 9.52 4.95 -13.53
N ALA A 26 10.18 5.98 -14.08
CA ALA A 26 9.84 7.38 -13.81
C ALA A 26 8.39 7.77 -14.15
N LEU A 27 7.87 7.35 -15.32
CA LEU A 27 6.50 7.69 -15.73
C LEU A 27 5.44 7.05 -14.82
N TYR A 28 5.67 5.81 -14.37
CA TYR A 28 4.83 5.19 -13.34
C TYR A 28 4.84 6.02 -12.05
N LEU A 29 6.03 6.39 -11.54
CA LEU A 29 6.14 7.17 -10.30
C LEU A 29 5.48 8.55 -10.42
N GLU A 30 5.59 9.22 -11.58
CA GLU A 30 4.92 10.49 -11.83
C GLU A 30 3.39 10.36 -11.76
N ALA A 31 2.82 9.30 -12.36
CA ALA A 31 1.40 9.00 -12.23
C ALA A 31 1.00 8.66 -10.78
N MET A 32 1.87 7.96 -10.04
CA MET A 32 1.61 7.63 -8.63
C MET A 32 1.56 8.88 -7.74
N VAL A 33 2.35 9.93 -8.01
CA VAL A 33 2.28 11.18 -7.23
C VAL A 33 0.89 11.81 -7.27
N ASN A 34 0.25 11.82 -8.44
CA ASN A 34 -1.13 12.31 -8.58
C ASN A 34 -2.09 11.44 -7.75
N MET A 35 -1.94 10.12 -7.83
CA MET A 35 -2.75 9.18 -7.02
C MET A 35 -2.54 9.37 -5.51
N PHE A 36 -1.30 9.61 -5.07
CA PHE A 36 -1.00 9.89 -3.65
C PHE A 36 -1.69 11.18 -3.18
N ALA A 37 -1.71 12.21 -4.02
CA ALA A 37 -2.40 13.46 -3.73
C ALA A 37 -3.92 13.23 -3.61
N ASP A 38 -4.51 12.48 -4.53
CA ASP A 38 -5.96 12.16 -4.50
C ASP A 38 -6.35 11.35 -3.25
N CYS A 39 -5.56 10.35 -2.86
CA CYS A 39 -5.77 9.58 -1.63
C CYS A 39 -5.64 10.47 -0.38
N SER A 40 -4.66 11.36 -0.37
CA SER A 40 -4.43 12.31 0.73
C SER A 40 -5.60 13.28 0.86
N GLU A 41 -6.11 13.82 -0.26
CA GLU A 41 -7.30 14.68 -0.27
C GLU A 41 -8.54 13.98 0.29
N ARG A 42 -8.76 12.70 -0.04
CA ARG A 42 -9.89 11.94 0.55
C ARG A 42 -9.79 11.85 2.07
N THR A 43 -8.57 11.72 2.59
CA THR A 43 -8.32 11.65 4.04
C THR A 43 -8.54 13.02 4.69
N ILE A 44 -8.08 14.10 4.06
CA ILE A 44 -8.32 15.48 4.51
C ILE A 44 -9.83 15.79 4.52
N MET A 45 -10.54 15.46 3.44
CA MET A 45 -12.01 15.65 3.34
C MET A 45 -12.76 14.88 4.44
N LYS A 46 -12.28 13.69 4.82
CA LYS A 46 -12.84 12.95 5.97
C LYS A 46 -12.67 13.75 7.26
N PHE A 47 -11.49 14.30 7.51
CA PHE A 47 -11.21 15.09 8.73
C PHE A 47 -12.04 16.37 8.78
N GLU A 48 -12.14 17.09 7.67
CA GLU A 48 -12.98 18.29 7.54
C GLU A 48 -14.44 17.98 7.88
N LYS A 49 -14.97 16.88 7.33
CA LYS A 49 -16.36 16.47 7.57
C LYS A 49 -16.63 16.06 9.03
N LEU A 50 -15.63 15.49 9.71
CA LEU A 50 -15.72 15.17 11.13
C LEU A 50 -15.72 16.45 11.99
N LEU A 51 -14.90 17.44 11.63
CA LEU A 51 -14.88 18.75 12.28
C LEU A 51 -16.23 19.47 12.12
N GLU A 52 -16.76 19.57 10.89
CA GLU A 52 -18.07 20.19 10.62
C GLU A 52 -19.21 19.54 11.40
N GLY A 53 -19.16 18.21 11.56
CA GLY A 53 -20.12 17.43 12.32
C GLY A 53 -20.11 17.71 13.83
N GLU A 54 -18.94 18.00 14.40
CA GLU A 54 -18.77 18.33 15.82
C GLU A 54 -19.04 19.81 16.11
N ASP A 55 -18.67 20.72 15.20
CA ASP A 55 -19.07 22.15 15.28
C ASP A 55 -20.59 22.28 15.34
N SER A 56 -21.31 21.47 14.54
CA SER A 56 -22.77 21.39 14.55
C SER A 56 -23.37 20.88 15.86
N ARG A 57 -22.57 20.21 16.71
CA ARG A 57 -22.95 19.69 18.04
C ARG A 57 -22.48 20.61 19.18
N GLY A 58 -21.83 21.73 18.86
CA GLY A 58 -21.29 22.68 19.83
C GLY A 58 -19.93 22.28 20.41
N GLY A 59 -19.23 21.32 19.81
CA GLY A 59 -17.82 21.03 20.08
C GLY A 59 -16.91 21.91 19.22
N ASN A 60 -15.69 22.21 19.68
CA ASN A 60 -14.70 23.01 18.94
C ASN A 60 -13.45 22.19 18.53
N SER A 61 -13.42 20.89 18.83
CA SER A 61 -12.24 20.06 18.62
C SER A 61 -12.63 18.59 18.47
N ILE A 62 -11.87 17.86 17.65
CA ILE A 62 -11.96 16.41 17.52
C ILE A 62 -10.66 15.75 17.97
N GLU A 63 -10.77 14.58 18.59
CA GLU A 63 -9.63 13.71 18.87
C GLU A 63 -9.61 12.60 17.81
N LEU A 64 -8.47 12.42 17.15
CA LEU A 64 -8.27 11.41 16.11
C LEU A 64 -7.02 10.58 16.39
N ASP A 65 -7.14 9.28 16.18
CA ASP A 65 -6.00 8.38 16.13
C ASP A 65 -5.36 8.43 14.74
N LEU A 66 -4.33 9.26 14.60
CA LEU A 66 -3.62 9.44 13.32
C LEU A 66 -2.89 8.18 12.85
N GLU A 67 -2.52 7.26 13.75
CA GLU A 67 -1.87 6.00 13.34
C GLU A 67 -2.83 5.13 12.53
N ALA A 68 -4.06 4.98 13.02
CA ALA A 68 -5.11 4.25 12.30
C ALA A 68 -5.47 4.92 10.96
N GLU A 69 -5.49 6.25 10.92
CA GLU A 69 -5.80 7.03 9.71
C GLU A 69 -4.70 6.93 8.65
N PHE A 70 -3.42 7.10 9.04
CA PHE A 70 -2.30 6.94 8.12
C PHE A 70 -2.13 5.50 7.63
N SER A 71 -2.47 4.53 8.48
CA SER A 71 -2.48 3.14 8.04
C SER A 71 -3.59 2.87 7.03
N SER A 72 -4.76 3.46 7.17
CA SER A 72 -5.80 3.40 6.13
C SER A 72 -5.34 4.10 4.84
N LEU A 73 -4.82 5.32 4.92
CA LEU A 73 -4.28 6.05 3.77
C LEU A 73 -3.22 5.23 3.00
N ALA A 74 -2.23 4.69 3.70
CA ALA A 74 -1.17 3.89 3.09
C ALA A 74 -1.71 2.62 2.40
N LEU A 75 -2.80 2.03 2.94
CA LEU A 75 -3.43 0.86 2.35
C LEU A 75 -4.16 1.18 1.04
N ASP A 76 -4.89 2.31 1.00
CA ASP A 76 -5.55 2.75 -0.23
C ASP A 76 -4.51 3.10 -1.30
N ILE A 77 -3.41 3.76 -0.91
CA ILE A 77 -2.30 4.10 -1.81
C ILE A 77 -1.68 2.83 -2.43
N ILE A 78 -1.28 1.85 -1.62
CA ILE A 78 -0.67 0.62 -2.14
C ILE A 78 -1.70 -0.22 -2.92
N GLY A 79 -2.97 -0.19 -2.50
CA GLY A 79 -4.11 -0.78 -3.20
C GLY A 79 -4.22 -0.31 -4.64
N LEU A 80 -4.31 1.00 -4.83
CA LEU A 80 -4.42 1.61 -6.15
C LEU A 80 -3.13 1.46 -6.95
N GLY A 81 -1.97 1.75 -6.34
CA GLY A 81 -0.70 1.77 -7.05
C GLY A 81 -0.22 0.39 -7.51
N VAL A 82 -0.45 -0.66 -6.71
CA VAL A 82 0.00 -2.02 -7.05
C VAL A 82 -1.09 -2.82 -7.75
N PHE A 83 -2.36 -2.64 -7.40
CA PHE A 83 -3.45 -3.53 -7.84
C PHE A 83 -4.54 -2.87 -8.66
N ASN A 84 -4.54 -1.53 -8.78
CA ASN A 84 -5.68 -0.77 -9.25
C ASN A 84 -6.96 -1.08 -8.46
N TYR A 85 -6.82 -1.35 -7.16
CA TYR A 85 -7.92 -1.73 -6.28
C TYR A 85 -8.09 -0.71 -5.15
N ASP A 86 -9.26 -0.09 -5.12
CA ASP A 86 -9.65 0.82 -4.04
C ASP A 86 -10.21 0.00 -2.87
N PHE A 87 -9.46 -0.08 -1.76
CA PHE A 87 -9.95 -0.73 -0.54
C PHE A 87 -11.02 0.10 0.16
N GLY A 88 -11.14 1.39 -0.17
CA GLY A 88 -12.03 2.34 0.48
C GLY A 88 -11.78 2.45 1.99
N SER A 89 -10.56 2.14 2.44
CA SER A 89 -10.23 1.95 3.86
C SER A 89 -10.42 3.21 4.69
N VAL A 90 -10.17 4.37 4.09
CA VAL A 90 -10.40 5.68 4.71
C VAL A 90 -11.88 5.85 5.08
N THR A 91 -12.81 5.28 4.29
CA THR A 91 -14.26 5.47 4.46
C THR A 91 -14.98 4.31 5.15
N LYS A 92 -14.52 3.06 4.97
CA LYS A 92 -15.16 1.85 5.51
C LYS A 92 -14.12 0.78 5.81
N GLU A 93 -14.28 0.10 6.95
CA GLU A 93 -13.50 -1.10 7.25
C GLU A 93 -13.87 -2.25 6.29
N SER A 94 -12.98 -2.56 5.34
CA SER A 94 -13.11 -3.75 4.49
C SER A 94 -12.58 -5.02 5.21
N PRO A 95 -13.24 -6.19 5.04
CA PRO A 95 -12.75 -7.46 5.59
C PRO A 95 -11.31 -7.80 5.19
N VAL A 96 -10.88 -7.38 3.99
CA VAL A 96 -9.50 -7.61 3.51
C VAL A 96 -8.49 -6.84 4.36
N ILE A 97 -8.83 -5.63 4.80
CA ILE A 97 -7.99 -4.80 5.67
C ILE A 97 -7.76 -5.49 7.01
N LYS A 98 -8.84 -5.95 7.65
CA LYS A 98 -8.78 -6.70 8.91
C LYS A 98 -7.95 -7.97 8.75
N ALA A 99 -8.04 -8.62 7.61
CA ALA A 99 -7.22 -9.78 7.29
C ALA A 99 -5.74 -9.39 7.15
N VAL A 100 -5.41 -8.30 6.44
CA VAL A 100 -4.03 -7.79 6.31
C VAL A 100 -3.42 -7.54 7.69
N TYR A 101 -4.08 -6.75 8.55
CA TYR A 101 -3.62 -6.53 9.92
C TYR A 101 -3.48 -7.82 10.71
N GLY A 102 -4.48 -8.71 10.65
CA GLY A 102 -4.42 -10.02 11.31
C GLY A 102 -3.20 -10.84 10.91
N THR A 103 -2.81 -10.78 9.63
CA THR A 103 -1.59 -11.46 9.15
C THR A 103 -0.30 -10.78 9.58
N LEU A 104 -0.27 -9.45 9.69
CA LEU A 104 0.89 -8.67 10.13
C LEU A 104 1.18 -8.88 11.62
N PHE A 105 0.16 -8.78 12.47
CA PHE A 105 0.29 -9.08 13.91
C PHE A 105 0.74 -10.52 14.16
N GLU A 106 0.29 -11.47 13.33
CA GLU A 106 0.77 -12.84 13.42
C GLU A 106 2.23 -12.96 12.97
N ALA A 107 2.66 -12.23 11.93
CA ALA A 107 4.04 -12.20 11.50
C ALA A 107 4.98 -11.66 12.58
N GLU A 108 4.61 -10.53 13.19
CA GLU A 108 5.35 -9.90 14.28
C GLU A 108 5.45 -10.83 15.49
N HIS A 109 4.35 -11.45 15.90
CA HIS A 109 4.34 -12.43 16.98
C HIS A 109 5.28 -13.59 16.69
N ARG A 110 5.32 -14.10 15.46
CA ARG A 110 6.24 -15.18 15.08
C ARG A 110 7.70 -14.75 15.10
N SER A 111 7.99 -13.47 14.88
CA SER A 111 9.34 -12.92 14.93
C SER A 111 9.85 -12.72 16.36
N THR A 112 8.96 -12.44 17.30
CA THR A 112 9.31 -12.12 18.70
C THR A 112 9.19 -13.32 19.64
N PHE A 113 8.39 -14.33 19.28
CA PHE A 113 8.10 -15.45 20.16
C PHE A 113 9.17 -16.57 20.07
N TYR A 114 9.67 -16.99 21.24
CA TYR A 114 10.82 -17.89 21.36
C TYR A 114 10.58 -19.33 20.88
N ILE A 115 9.34 -19.83 20.94
CA ILE A 115 9.01 -21.23 20.61
C ILE A 115 8.14 -21.28 19.36
N PRO A 116 8.61 -21.83 18.23
CA PRO A 116 7.87 -21.81 16.97
C PRO A 116 6.74 -22.86 16.94
N TYR A 117 5.74 -22.73 17.81
CA TYR A 117 4.62 -23.66 17.94
C TYR A 117 3.80 -23.79 16.65
N TRP A 118 3.81 -22.75 15.80
CA TRP A 118 3.21 -22.77 14.46
C TRP A 118 3.85 -23.78 13.49
N LYS A 119 5.05 -24.29 13.81
CA LYS A 119 5.71 -25.38 13.06
C LYS A 119 5.29 -26.77 13.52
N ILE A 120 4.62 -26.89 14.68
CA ILE A 120 4.19 -28.18 15.21
C ILE A 120 3.06 -28.74 14.33
N PRO A 121 3.12 -30.02 13.92
CA PRO A 121 2.03 -30.66 13.19
C PRO A 121 0.70 -30.50 13.95
N LEU A 122 -0.40 -30.30 13.21
CA LEU A 122 -1.76 -30.10 13.74
C LEU A 122 -2.02 -28.80 14.53
N ALA A 123 -1.00 -28.08 14.99
CA ALA A 123 -1.19 -26.81 15.71
C ALA A 123 -2.00 -25.79 14.91
N ARG A 124 -1.85 -25.82 13.58
CA ARG A 124 -2.65 -25.01 12.64
C ARG A 124 -4.16 -25.22 12.75
N TRP A 125 -4.57 -26.43 13.12
CA TRP A 125 -5.98 -26.82 13.26
C TRP A 125 -6.46 -26.75 14.70
N ILE A 126 -5.60 -26.62 15.71
CA ILE A 126 -6.02 -26.67 17.12
C ILE A 126 -5.95 -25.27 17.74
N VAL A 127 -4.89 -24.51 17.44
CA VAL A 127 -4.66 -23.20 18.03
C VAL A 127 -5.55 -22.16 17.35
N PRO A 128 -6.44 -21.45 18.07
CA PRO A 128 -7.36 -20.47 17.48
C PRO A 128 -6.66 -19.36 16.69
N ARG A 129 -5.50 -18.89 17.19
CA ARG A 129 -4.68 -17.87 16.52
C ARG A 129 -4.17 -18.33 15.14
N GLN A 130 -3.80 -19.61 15.03
CA GLN A 130 -3.35 -20.19 13.75
C GLN A 130 -4.52 -20.38 12.76
N ARG A 131 -5.70 -20.80 13.26
CA ARG A 131 -6.92 -20.88 12.43
C ARG A 131 -7.31 -19.50 11.89
N LYS A 132 -7.29 -18.46 12.75
CA LYS A 132 -7.56 -17.08 12.34
C LYS A 132 -6.58 -16.63 11.27
N PHE A 133 -5.28 -16.84 11.47
CA PHE A 133 -4.26 -16.50 10.47
C PHE A 133 -4.50 -17.20 9.12
N GLN A 134 -4.92 -18.46 9.12
CA GLN A 134 -5.25 -19.17 7.87
C GLN A 134 -6.48 -18.58 7.18
N ASN A 135 -7.51 -18.20 7.93
CA ASN A 135 -8.69 -17.54 7.37
C ASN A 135 -8.33 -16.16 6.80
N ASP A 136 -7.54 -15.37 7.52
CA ASP A 136 -7.09 -14.05 7.08
C ASP A 136 -6.24 -14.19 5.79
N LEU A 137 -5.29 -15.13 5.75
CA LEU A 137 -4.54 -15.44 4.53
C LEU A 137 -5.44 -15.86 3.37
N LYS A 138 -6.50 -16.64 3.62
CA LYS A 138 -7.43 -17.07 2.58
C LYS A 138 -8.18 -15.87 1.99
N ILE A 139 -8.68 -14.96 2.84
CA ILE A 139 -9.37 -13.74 2.38
C ILE A 139 -8.45 -12.90 1.48
N ILE A 140 -7.19 -12.71 1.89
CA ILE A 140 -6.21 -11.96 1.10
C ILE A 140 -5.92 -12.68 -0.22
N ASN A 141 -5.66 -13.99 -0.19
CA ASN A 141 -5.36 -14.76 -1.40
C ASN A 141 -6.53 -14.76 -2.38
N ASP A 142 -7.76 -14.99 -1.91
CA ASP A 142 -8.96 -15.00 -2.76
C ASP A 142 -9.17 -13.63 -3.43
N CYS A 143 -8.89 -12.54 -2.70
CA CYS A 143 -8.91 -11.18 -3.25
C CYS A 143 -7.83 -10.98 -4.33
N LEU A 144 -6.57 -11.32 -4.04
CA LEU A 144 -5.46 -11.18 -4.97
C LEU A 144 -5.64 -12.05 -6.22
N ASP A 145 -6.11 -13.29 -6.06
CA ASP A 145 -6.39 -14.21 -7.17
C ASP A 145 -7.49 -13.63 -8.09
N GLY A 146 -8.51 -12.97 -7.51
CA GLY A 146 -9.51 -12.24 -8.27
C GLY A 146 -8.94 -11.08 -9.08
N LEU A 147 -8.05 -10.28 -8.49
CA LEU A 147 -7.40 -9.14 -9.15
C LEU A 147 -6.47 -9.59 -10.27
N ILE A 148 -5.68 -10.64 -10.03
CA ILE A 148 -4.80 -11.25 -11.04
C ILE A 148 -5.62 -11.76 -12.22
N ARG A 149 -6.72 -12.48 -11.95
CA ARG A 149 -7.60 -13.00 -13.01
C ARG A 149 -8.16 -11.87 -13.88
N ASN A 150 -8.71 -10.82 -13.26
CA ASN A 150 -9.26 -9.68 -13.98
C ASN A 150 -8.20 -8.96 -14.84
N ALA A 151 -6.98 -8.81 -14.31
CA ALA A 151 -5.87 -8.23 -15.06
C ALA A 151 -5.46 -9.09 -16.26
N LYS A 152 -5.48 -10.43 -16.11
CA LYS A 152 -5.15 -11.39 -17.17
C LYS A 152 -6.19 -11.47 -18.28
N GLU A 153 -7.48 -11.31 -17.97
CA GLU A 153 -8.58 -11.32 -18.95
C GLU A 153 -8.41 -10.26 -20.04
N THR A 154 -7.80 -9.12 -19.69
CA THR A 154 -7.56 -8.00 -20.59
C THR A 154 -6.10 -7.84 -20.99
N ARG A 155 -5.27 -8.89 -20.80
CA ARG A 155 -3.81 -8.87 -21.04
C ARG A 155 -3.48 -8.45 -22.47
N GLN A 156 -2.54 -7.52 -22.59
CA GLN A 156 -1.97 -7.07 -23.86
C GLN A 156 -0.45 -7.21 -23.83
N GLU A 157 0.03 -8.34 -24.33
CA GLU A 157 1.45 -8.68 -24.27
C GLU A 157 2.32 -7.67 -25.02
N THR A 158 3.21 -7.02 -24.29
CA THR A 158 4.01 -5.88 -24.75
C THR A 158 5.45 -5.99 -24.22
N ASP A 159 6.41 -5.52 -25.00
CA ASP A 159 7.81 -5.45 -24.56
C ASP A 159 8.00 -4.42 -23.44
N VAL A 160 8.98 -4.65 -22.55
CA VAL A 160 9.23 -3.81 -21.36
C VAL A 160 9.47 -2.34 -21.75
N GLU A 161 10.22 -2.08 -22.81
CA GLU A 161 10.50 -0.69 -23.24
C GLU A 161 9.22 0.06 -23.62
N LYS A 162 8.31 -0.61 -24.33
CA LYS A 162 7.01 -0.05 -24.71
C LYS A 162 6.07 0.11 -23.51
N LEU A 163 6.17 -0.78 -22.52
CA LEU A 163 5.43 -0.66 -21.27
C LEU A 163 5.89 0.58 -20.50
N GLN A 164 7.21 0.76 -20.35
CA GLN A 164 7.79 1.89 -19.64
C GLN A 164 7.56 3.24 -20.33
N SER A 165 7.24 3.23 -21.64
CA SER A 165 6.91 4.43 -22.41
C SER A 165 5.40 4.67 -22.56
N ARG A 166 4.53 3.91 -21.87
CA ARG A 166 3.08 4.16 -21.92
C ARG A 166 2.76 5.51 -21.29
N ASP A 167 1.66 6.10 -21.74
CA ASP A 167 1.12 7.31 -21.11
C ASP A 167 0.31 6.93 -19.86
N TYR A 168 1.02 6.76 -18.74
CA TYR A 168 0.43 6.36 -17.45
C TYR A 168 -0.60 7.34 -16.91
N SER A 169 -0.55 8.61 -17.31
CA SER A 169 -1.51 9.63 -16.90
C SER A 169 -2.90 9.42 -17.50
N ASN A 170 -2.98 8.77 -18.67
CA ASN A 170 -4.23 8.49 -19.38
C ASN A 170 -4.64 7.01 -19.34
N LEU A 171 -3.87 6.15 -18.67
CA LEU A 171 -4.23 4.75 -18.50
C LEU A 171 -5.36 4.59 -17.49
N LYS A 172 -6.37 3.80 -17.86
CA LYS A 172 -7.41 3.34 -16.92
C LYS A 172 -6.84 2.47 -15.80
N ASP A 173 -5.73 1.78 -16.07
CA ASP A 173 -5.03 0.92 -15.13
C ASP A 173 -3.52 1.16 -15.24
N ALA A 174 -3.01 2.02 -14.37
CA ALA A 174 -1.60 2.36 -14.24
C ALA A 174 -0.88 1.44 -13.24
N SER A 175 -1.51 0.38 -12.74
CA SER A 175 -0.98 -0.41 -11.64
C SER A 175 0.24 -1.25 -12.00
N LEU A 176 1.05 -1.55 -10.99
CA LEU A 176 2.18 -2.45 -11.14
C LEU A 176 1.75 -3.86 -11.56
N LEU A 177 0.61 -4.36 -11.06
CA LEU A 177 0.02 -5.63 -11.50
C LEU A 177 -0.21 -5.63 -13.01
N ARG A 178 -0.79 -4.56 -13.54
CA ARG A 178 -1.04 -4.43 -14.98
C ARG A 178 0.26 -4.47 -15.79
N PHE A 179 1.29 -3.78 -15.32
CA PHE A 179 2.63 -3.82 -15.92
C PHE A 179 3.20 -5.24 -15.95
N LEU A 180 3.12 -5.96 -14.82
CA LEU A 180 3.67 -7.32 -14.70
C LEU A 180 2.92 -8.34 -15.57
N VAL A 181 1.60 -8.20 -15.71
CA VAL A 181 0.77 -9.08 -16.54
C VAL A 181 0.99 -8.83 -18.03
N ASP A 182 1.12 -7.57 -18.45
CA ASP A 182 1.35 -7.22 -19.86
C ASP A 182 2.79 -7.48 -20.32
N MET A 183 3.73 -7.71 -19.40
CA MET A 183 5.13 -7.96 -19.73
C MET A 183 5.30 -9.24 -20.56
N ARG A 184 5.90 -9.10 -21.75
CA ARG A 184 6.22 -10.23 -22.63
C ARG A 184 7.21 -11.19 -21.99
N GLY A 185 6.98 -12.49 -22.17
CA GLY A 185 7.87 -13.54 -21.66
C GLY A 185 7.86 -13.70 -20.14
N ALA A 186 6.98 -12.96 -19.44
CA ALA A 186 6.71 -13.17 -18.03
C ALA A 186 5.73 -14.34 -17.88
N ASP A 187 6.24 -15.58 -17.98
CA ASP A 187 5.47 -16.74 -17.55
C ASP A 187 5.45 -16.76 -16.03
N VAL A 188 4.61 -15.89 -15.46
CA VAL A 188 4.46 -15.80 -14.02
C VAL A 188 3.34 -16.73 -13.61
N ASP A 189 3.75 -17.85 -13.00
CA ASP A 189 2.87 -18.70 -12.21
C ASP A 189 2.00 -17.83 -11.29
N ASP A 190 0.69 -18.01 -11.34
CA ASP A 190 -0.30 -17.22 -10.60
C ASP A 190 0.05 -17.15 -9.13
N ARG A 191 0.52 -18.28 -8.58
CA ARG A 191 0.94 -18.38 -7.19
C ARG A 191 2.16 -17.51 -6.89
N GLN A 192 3.18 -17.52 -7.74
CA GLN A 192 4.36 -16.67 -7.54
C GLN A 192 4.02 -15.19 -7.71
N LEU A 193 3.17 -14.83 -8.69
CA LEU A 193 2.69 -13.45 -8.85
C LEU A 193 1.98 -12.99 -7.58
N ARG A 194 1.05 -13.80 -7.07
CA ARG A 194 0.33 -13.54 -5.83
C ARG A 194 1.27 -13.37 -4.64
N ASP A 195 2.28 -14.23 -4.50
CA ASP A 195 3.24 -14.15 -3.40
C ASP A 195 4.06 -12.84 -3.44
N ASP A 196 4.44 -12.37 -4.63
CA ASP A 196 5.14 -11.08 -4.80
C ASP A 196 4.24 -9.88 -4.53
N LEU A 197 3.02 -9.92 -5.05
CA LEU A 197 1.97 -8.95 -4.80
C LEU A 197 1.67 -8.82 -3.30
N MET A 198 1.49 -9.94 -2.60
CA MET A 198 1.31 -9.97 -1.15
C MET A 198 2.50 -9.36 -0.42
N THR A 199 3.71 -9.62 -0.90
CA THR A 199 4.93 -9.05 -0.32
C THR A 199 4.97 -7.53 -0.47
N MET A 200 4.60 -6.99 -1.64
CA MET A 200 4.57 -5.55 -1.88
C MET A 200 3.48 -4.85 -1.06
N LEU A 201 2.31 -5.47 -0.94
CA LEU A 201 1.23 -4.99 -0.07
C LEU A 201 1.72 -4.79 1.37
N ILE A 202 2.34 -5.81 1.94
CA ILE A 202 2.89 -5.76 3.30
C ILE A 202 4.01 -4.74 3.41
N ALA A 203 4.95 -4.75 2.46
CA ALA A 203 6.14 -3.91 2.52
C ALA A 203 5.85 -2.41 2.39
N GLY A 204 4.88 -2.02 1.56
CA GLY A 204 4.56 -0.63 1.28
C GLY A 204 3.50 -0.01 2.18
N HIS A 205 2.74 -0.83 2.91
CA HIS A 205 1.63 -0.38 3.74
C HIS A 205 2.10 0.15 5.11
N GLU A 206 2.48 -0.73 6.04
CA GLU A 206 2.77 -0.31 7.42
C GLU A 206 4.04 0.52 7.56
N THR A 207 5.00 0.36 6.66
CA THR A 207 6.23 1.18 6.67
C THR A 207 5.90 2.66 6.41
N THR A 208 5.07 2.93 5.40
CA THR A 208 4.62 4.28 5.06
C THR A 208 3.75 4.86 6.17
N ALA A 209 2.83 4.06 6.70
CA ALA A 209 1.98 4.46 7.83
C ALA A 209 2.82 4.89 9.04
N ALA A 210 3.79 4.05 9.44
CA ALA A 210 4.68 4.36 10.55
C ALA A 210 5.49 5.63 10.31
N VAL A 211 6.04 5.82 9.11
CA VAL A 211 6.79 7.05 8.77
C VAL A 211 5.92 8.29 8.92
N LEU A 212 4.68 8.26 8.42
CA LEU A 212 3.75 9.39 8.55
C LEU A 212 3.38 9.66 10.01
N THR A 213 3.03 8.62 10.76
CA THR A 213 2.70 8.72 12.19
C THR A 213 3.83 9.37 12.98
N TRP A 214 5.05 8.87 12.84
CA TRP A 214 6.20 9.41 13.55
C TRP A 214 6.61 10.79 13.06
N ALA A 215 6.53 11.07 11.76
CA ALA A 215 6.82 12.39 11.21
C ALA A 215 5.88 13.45 11.80
N VAL A 216 4.57 13.18 11.81
CA VAL A 216 3.57 14.11 12.36
C VAL A 216 3.71 14.24 13.88
N PHE A 217 3.96 13.13 14.60
CA PHE A 217 4.23 13.17 16.04
C PHE A 217 5.46 14.04 16.39
N LEU A 218 6.54 13.92 15.62
CA LEU A 218 7.75 14.72 15.81
C LEU A 218 7.52 16.19 15.45
N LEU A 219 6.77 16.47 14.38
CA LEU A 219 6.38 17.83 14.01
C LEU A 219 5.53 18.49 15.09
N ALA A 220 4.51 17.79 15.62
CA ALA A 220 3.64 18.29 16.66
C ALA A 220 4.41 18.73 17.93
N GLN A 221 5.52 18.05 18.25
CA GLN A 221 6.40 18.41 19.37
C GLN A 221 7.36 19.57 19.07
N ASN A 222 7.46 20.02 17.82
CA ASN A 222 8.43 21.03 17.37
C ASN A 222 7.75 22.14 16.55
N PRO A 223 7.06 23.10 17.20
CA PRO A 223 6.31 24.15 16.50
C PRO A 223 7.13 24.99 15.51
N SER A 224 8.43 25.21 15.78
CA SER A 224 9.33 25.91 14.86
C SER A 224 9.56 25.12 13.57
N LYS A 225 9.60 23.79 13.64
CA LYS A 225 9.74 22.89 12.49
C LYS A 225 8.44 22.82 11.69
N VAL A 226 7.28 22.80 12.35
CA VAL A 226 5.97 22.90 11.68
C VAL A 226 5.88 24.18 10.87
N LYS A 227 6.21 25.34 11.46
CA LYS A 227 6.19 26.62 10.75
C LYS A 227 7.12 26.63 9.55
N LYS A 228 8.31 26.02 9.66
CA LYS A 228 9.25 25.91 8.54
C LYS A 228 8.67 25.04 7.42
N ALA A 229 8.13 23.87 7.75
CA ALA A 229 7.53 22.95 6.78
C ALA A 229 6.32 23.59 6.08
N GLN A 230 5.45 24.29 6.81
CA GLN A 230 4.32 25.04 6.24
C GLN A 230 4.78 26.13 5.28
N ALA A 231 5.76 26.96 5.70
CA ALA A 231 6.28 28.03 4.85
C ALA A 231 6.89 27.50 3.53
N GLU A 232 7.58 26.36 3.58
CA GLU A 232 8.09 25.70 2.39
C GLU A 232 6.97 25.20 1.48
N VAL A 233 6.01 24.45 2.03
CA VAL A 233 4.84 23.94 1.29
C VAL A 233 4.07 25.10 0.64
N ASP A 234 3.80 26.18 1.38
CA ASP A 234 3.11 27.36 0.88
C ASP A 234 3.90 28.05 -0.25
N SER A 235 5.23 28.12 -0.13
CA SER A 235 6.09 28.74 -1.15
C SER A 235 6.22 27.90 -2.43
N VAL A 236 6.26 26.57 -2.31
CA VAL A 236 6.50 25.66 -3.45
C VAL A 236 5.20 25.26 -4.13
N LEU A 237 4.18 24.92 -3.35
CA LEU A 237 2.91 24.36 -3.83
C LEU A 237 1.77 25.39 -3.81
N GLY A 238 1.74 26.26 -2.79
CA GLY A 238 0.59 27.13 -2.52
C GLY A 238 -0.66 26.28 -2.33
N GLN A 239 -1.66 26.46 -3.21
CA GLN A 239 -2.93 25.71 -3.19
C GLN A 239 -3.00 24.62 -4.27
N LYS A 240 -1.89 24.30 -4.94
CA LYS A 240 -1.86 23.31 -6.01
C LYS A 240 -1.54 21.92 -5.46
N LYS A 241 -2.05 20.87 -6.11
CA LYS A 241 -1.65 19.49 -5.81
C LYS A 241 -0.13 19.29 -6.07
N PRO A 242 0.56 18.47 -5.27
CA PRO A 242 1.93 18.07 -5.54
C PRO A 242 2.06 17.39 -6.91
N THR A 243 3.13 17.69 -7.64
CA THR A 243 3.55 17.00 -8.86
C THR A 243 4.95 16.41 -8.66
N PHE A 244 5.36 15.49 -9.55
CA PHE A 244 6.69 14.90 -9.48
C PHE A 244 7.82 15.95 -9.49
N GLU A 245 7.64 17.03 -10.25
CA GLU A 245 8.61 18.15 -10.29
C GLU A 245 8.56 19.04 -9.05
N SER A 246 7.41 19.20 -8.40
CA SER A 246 7.34 20.00 -7.17
C SER A 246 7.99 19.27 -5.99
N LEU A 247 7.92 17.94 -5.95
CA LEU A 247 8.58 17.14 -4.90
C LEU A 247 10.10 17.36 -4.86
N LYS A 248 10.73 17.60 -6.01
CA LYS A 248 12.18 17.89 -6.10
C LYS A 248 12.56 19.25 -5.50
N LYS A 249 11.57 20.10 -5.19
CA LYS A 249 11.75 21.47 -4.68
C LYS A 249 11.41 21.61 -3.20
N LEU A 250 10.96 20.55 -2.54
CA LEU A 250 10.75 20.51 -1.08
C LEU A 250 12.09 20.10 -0.42
N GLU A 251 12.60 20.88 0.55
CA GLU A 251 13.96 20.79 1.12
C GLU A 251 14.04 20.33 2.60
#